data_AF-A0A4V2S7M1-F1
#
_entry.id   AF-A0A4V2S7M1-F1
#
_cell.length_a   1.000
_cell.length_b   1.000
_cell.length_c   1.000
_cell.angle_alpha   90.00
_cell.angle_beta   90.00
_cell.angle_gamma   90.00
#
_symmetry.space_group_name_H-M   'P 1'
#
loop_
_entity.id
_entity.type
_entity.pdbx_description
1 polymer ?
#
loop_
_entity_poly.entity_id
_entity_poly.type
_entity_poly.pdbx_seq_one_letter_code
_entity_poly.pdbx_strand_id
1 'polypeptide(L)'
;MAGWQAEYMVSGMRDQVLSLACLRHGVPAVQGRGVDDLPEAVLASFGGTRPGSLEPAELARAFAVTMEGLLVEAEFVDAELADRIRPTLRNMVLGVSQEK
;
A
#
# COMPACT_ATOMS: atom_id res chain seq x y z
N MET A 1 2.08 13.44 18.50
CA MET A 1 3.18 12.45 18.58
C MET A 1 2.91 11.19 17.76
N ALA A 2 1.69 10.67 17.62
CA ALA A 2 1.44 9.43 16.86
C ALA A 2 1.64 9.54 15.32
N GLY A 3 1.55 10.74 14.74
CA GLY A 3 1.58 10.91 13.27
C GLY A 3 2.84 10.39 12.57
N TRP A 4 4.03 10.58 13.15
CA TRP A 4 5.27 10.08 12.55
C TRP A 4 5.38 8.54 12.63
N GLN A 5 4.84 7.92 13.68
CA GLN A 5 4.83 6.45 13.79
C GLN A 5 3.90 5.84 12.76
N ALA A 6 2.73 6.45 12.56
CA ALA A 6 1.79 6.04 11.53
C ALA A 6 2.39 6.22 10.12
N GLU A 7 3.03 7.35 9.85
CA GLU A 7 3.75 7.54 8.57
C GLU A 7 4.82 6.46 8.35
N TYR A 8 5.65 6.20 9.36
CA TYR A 8 6.69 5.17 9.26
C TYR A 8 6.12 3.78 8.96
N MET A 9 5.00 3.41 9.61
CA MET A 9 4.32 2.13 9.36
C MET A 9 3.73 2.06 7.94
N VAL A 10 3.09 3.14 7.47
CA VAL A 10 2.54 3.21 6.11
C VAL A 10 3.64 3.14 5.06
N SER A 11 4.75 3.85 5.26
CA SER A 11 5.92 3.80 4.38
C SER A 11 6.54 2.39 4.34
N GLY A 12 6.67 1.72 5.49
CA GLY A 12 7.13 0.33 5.54
C GLY A 12 6.19 -0.65 4.82
N MET A 13 4.88 -0.47 4.96
CA MET A 13 3.88 -1.27 4.22
C MET A 13 4.01 -1.03 2.71
N ARG A 14 4.10 0.24 2.28
CA ARG A 14 4.26 0.63 0.87
C ARG A 14 5.48 -0.03 0.24
N ASP A 15 6.61 -0.08 0.95
CA ASP A 15 7.83 -0.71 0.44
C ASP A 15 7.65 -2.22 0.20
N GLN A 16 6.87 -2.91 1.04
CA GLN A 16 6.52 -4.31 0.80
C GLN A 16 5.62 -4.48 -0.41
N VAL A 17 4.61 -3.64 -0.59
CA VAL A 17 3.70 -3.71 -1.75
C VAL A 17 4.46 -3.39 -3.06
N LEU A 18 5.38 -2.42 -3.03
CA LEU A 18 6.28 -2.16 -4.16
C LEU A 18 7.19 -3.36 -4.46
N SER A 19 7.70 -4.03 -3.44
CA SER A 19 8.49 -5.24 -3.61
C SER A 19 7.68 -6.37 -4.27
N LEU A 20 6.39 -6.52 -3.93
CA LEU A 20 5.48 -7.46 -4.61
C LEU A 20 5.27 -7.09 -6.08
N ALA A 21 5.04 -5.81 -6.38
CA ALA A 21 4.94 -5.34 -7.76
C ALA A 21 6.24 -5.62 -8.55
N CYS A 22 7.41 -5.40 -7.95
CA CYS A 22 8.70 -5.76 -8.55
C CYS A 22 8.77 -7.25 -8.88
N LEU A 23 8.38 -8.13 -7.94
CA LEU A 23 8.34 -9.57 -8.18
C LEU A 23 7.41 -9.94 -9.33
N ARG A 24 6.21 -9.34 -9.38
CA ARG A 24 5.24 -9.54 -10.48
C ARG A 24 5.80 -9.16 -11.85
N HIS A 25 6.63 -8.12 -11.92
CA HIS A 25 7.27 -7.67 -13.17
C HIS A 25 8.65 -8.28 -13.42
N GLY A 26 9.13 -9.19 -12.56
CA GLY A 26 10.42 -9.86 -12.74
C GLY A 26 11.64 -8.95 -12.57
N VAL A 27 11.49 -7.81 -11.87
CA VAL A 27 12.58 -6.87 -11.58
C VAL A 27 13.05 -7.01 -10.13
N PRO A 28 14.26 -6.52 -9.76
CA PRO A 28 14.79 -6.68 -8.41
C PRO A 28 13.86 -6.13 -7.31
N ALA A 29 13.41 -6.99 -6.40
CA ALA A 29 12.52 -6.60 -5.30
C ALA A 29 13.24 -6.20 -4.00
N VAL A 30 14.57 -6.13 -4.01
CA VAL A 30 15.38 -5.92 -2.80
C VAL A 30 15.76 -4.44 -2.68
N GLN A 31 15.47 -3.84 -1.53
CA GLN A 31 15.89 -2.47 -1.18
C GLN A 31 15.49 -1.42 -2.24
N GLY A 32 14.32 -1.60 -2.86
CA GLY A 32 13.79 -0.69 -3.88
C GLY A 32 14.50 -0.71 -5.24
N ARG A 33 15.47 -1.62 -5.48
CA ARG A 33 16.34 -1.56 -6.66
C ARG A 33 15.66 -1.75 -8.02
N GLY A 34 14.50 -2.38 -8.08
CA GLY A 34 13.72 -2.56 -9.31
C GLY A 34 12.53 -1.61 -9.43
N VAL A 35 12.35 -0.66 -8.50
CA VAL A 35 11.19 0.24 -8.52
C VAL A 35 11.22 1.12 -9.76
N ASP A 36 12.37 1.70 -10.10
CA ASP A 36 12.52 2.57 -11.28
C ASP A 36 12.38 1.82 -12.62
N ASP A 37 12.48 0.49 -12.59
CA ASP A 37 12.29 -0.38 -13.77
C ASP A 37 10.81 -0.79 -13.96
N LEU A 38 9.91 -0.43 -13.04
CA LEU A 38 8.49 -0.75 -13.15
C LEU A 38 7.82 0.07 -14.26
N PRO A 39 6.77 -0.48 -14.91
CA PRO A 39 5.98 0.29 -15.87
C PRO A 39 5.40 1.56 -15.24
N GLU A 40 5.38 2.66 -16.01
CA GLU A 40 4.89 3.97 -15.54
C GLU A 40 3.47 3.91 -14.96
N ALA A 41 2.58 3.12 -15.56
CA ALA A 41 1.22 2.92 -15.05
C ALA A 41 1.19 2.30 -13.64
N VAL A 42 2.14 1.42 -13.32
CA VAL A 42 2.28 0.82 -11.99
C VAL A 42 2.82 1.86 -11.03
N LEU A 43 3.87 2.59 -11.40
CA LEU A 43 4.39 3.68 -10.55
C LEU A 43 3.34 4.74 -10.24
N ALA A 44 2.52 5.10 -11.23
CA ALA A 44 1.42 6.05 -11.07
C ALA A 44 0.38 5.57 -10.05
N SER A 45 0.06 4.26 -9.98
CA SER A 45 -0.89 3.74 -8.98
C SER A 45 -0.37 3.87 -7.54
N PHE A 46 0.95 3.93 -7.34
CA PHE A 46 1.55 4.17 -6.02
C PHE A 46 1.59 5.64 -5.62
N GLY A 47 1.29 6.60 -6.51
CA GLY A 47 1.38 8.03 -6.21
C GLY A 47 0.57 8.45 -4.98
N GLY A 48 -0.60 7.83 -4.75
CA GLY A 48 -1.46 8.10 -3.60
C GLY A 48 -1.02 7.47 -2.28
N THR A 49 -0.03 6.58 -2.28
CA THR A 49 0.45 5.86 -1.08
C THR A 49 1.32 6.71 -0.17
N ARG A 50 1.78 7.87 -0.64
CA ARG A 50 2.56 8.80 0.17
C ARG A 50 1.66 9.86 0.81
N PRO A 51 1.70 10.06 2.14
CA PRO A 51 0.94 11.11 2.78
C PRO A 51 1.56 12.49 2.48
N GLY A 52 0.72 13.51 2.28
CA GLY A 52 1.17 14.90 2.06
C GLY A 52 1.47 15.66 3.36
N SER A 53 0.98 15.15 4.49
CA SER A 53 1.20 15.69 5.84
C SER A 53 1.06 14.57 6.88
N LEU A 54 1.40 14.87 8.13
CA LEU A 54 1.19 13.95 9.26
C LEU A 54 -0.20 14.10 9.90
N GLU A 55 -1.14 14.74 9.21
CA GLU A 55 -2.52 14.84 9.67
C GLU A 55 -3.20 13.47 9.59
N PRO A 56 -4.02 13.09 10.60
CA PRO A 56 -4.66 11.77 10.65
C PRO A 56 -5.42 11.40 9.37
N ALA A 57 -6.13 12.35 8.77
CA ALA A 57 -6.88 12.12 7.53
C ALA A 57 -5.97 11.77 6.34
N GLU A 58 -4.82 12.42 6.21
CA GLU A 58 -3.87 12.14 5.13
C GLU A 58 -3.16 10.80 5.32
N LEU A 59 -2.84 10.46 6.56
CA LEU A 59 -2.26 9.16 6.91
C LEU A 59 -3.27 8.02 6.65
N ALA A 60 -4.53 8.21 7.03
CA ALA A 60 -5.61 7.27 6.75
C ALA A 60 -5.85 7.09 5.24
N ARG A 61 -5.83 8.19 4.46
CA ARG A 61 -5.94 8.13 3.00
C ARG A 61 -4.76 7.35 2.40
N ALA A 62 -3.52 7.66 2.79
CA ALA A 62 -2.34 6.96 2.29
C ALA A 62 -2.37 5.47 2.63
N PHE A 63 -2.80 5.12 3.86
CA PHE A 63 -3.01 3.74 4.29
C PHE A 63 -4.06 3.03 3.44
N ALA A 64 -5.21 3.66 3.18
CA ALA A 64 -6.27 3.12 2.34
C ALA A 64 -5.77 2.78 0.92
N VAL A 65 -5.05 3.71 0.29
CA VAL A 65 -4.50 3.51 -1.06
C VAL A 65 -3.45 2.38 -1.05
N THR A 66 -2.62 2.31 -0.01
CA THR A 66 -1.60 1.24 0.12
C THR A 66 -2.26 -0.13 0.32
N MET A 67 -3.36 -0.20 1.06
CA MET A 67 -4.17 -1.43 1.22
C MET A 67 -4.79 -1.91 -0.10
N GLU A 68 -5.32 -1.01 -0.92
CA GLU A 68 -5.82 -1.40 -2.25
C GLU A 68 -4.68 -1.89 -3.15
N GLY A 69 -3.48 -1.28 -3.07
CA GLY A 69 -2.29 -1.79 -3.74
C GLY A 69 -1.92 -3.22 -3.30
N LEU A 70 -1.96 -3.50 -2.00
CA LEU A 70 -1.76 -4.86 -1.47
C LEU A 70 -2.78 -5.85 -2.04
N LEU A 71 -4.05 -5.46 -2.12
CA LEU A 71 -5.11 -6.31 -2.67
C LEU A 71 -4.93 -6.59 -4.16
N VAL A 72 -4.45 -5.62 -4.95
CA VAL A 72 -4.12 -5.83 -6.37
C VAL A 72 -3.01 -6.85 -6.53
N GLU A 73 -1.94 -6.75 -5.73
CA GLU A 73 -0.84 -7.71 -5.79
C GLU A 73 -1.26 -9.09 -5.24
N ALA A 74 -2.11 -9.14 -4.21
CA ALA A 74 -2.67 -10.40 -3.72
C ALA A 74 -3.56 -11.07 -4.77
N GLU A 75 -4.43 -10.32 -5.45
CA GLU A 75 -5.31 -10.82 -6.50
C GLU A 75 -4.55 -11.39 -7.70
N PHE A 76 -3.40 -10.78 -8.03
CA PHE A 76 -2.51 -11.31 -9.06
C PHE A 76 -1.92 -12.68 -8.71
N VAL A 77 -1.61 -12.91 -7.42
CA VAL A 77 -0.99 -14.17 -6.95
C VAL A 77 -2.04 -15.24 -6.66
N ASP A 78 -3.12 -14.87 -5.99
CA ASP A 78 -4.20 -15.75 -5.53
C ASP A 78 -5.50 -14.94 -5.36
N ALA A 79 -6.36 -15.03 -6.37
CA ALA A 79 -7.64 -14.32 -6.40
C ALA A 79 -8.61 -14.80 -5.29
N GLU A 80 -8.61 -16.09 -4.94
CA GLU A 80 -9.50 -16.62 -3.90
C GLU A 80 -9.09 -16.09 -2.52
N LEU A 81 -7.79 -16.05 -2.24
CA LEU A 81 -7.25 -15.44 -1.02
C LEU A 81 -7.59 -13.95 -0.98
N ALA A 82 -7.38 -13.22 -2.07
CA ALA A 82 -7.67 -11.79 -2.15
C ALA A 82 -9.14 -11.50 -1.83
N ASP A 83 -10.07 -12.25 -2.42
CA ASP A 83 -11.50 -12.10 -2.17
C ASP A 83 -11.88 -12.41 -0.72
N ARG A 84 -11.24 -13.41 -0.12
CA ARG A 84 -11.47 -13.77 1.28
C ARG A 84 -11.02 -12.68 2.27
N ILE A 85 -9.89 -12.02 2.02
CA ILE A 85 -9.32 -11.03 2.94
C ILE A 85 -9.83 -9.60 2.69
N ARG A 86 -10.27 -9.29 1.47
CA ARG A 86 -10.68 -7.95 1.03
C ARG A 86 -11.70 -7.27 1.95
N PRO A 87 -12.80 -7.92 2.39
CA PRO A 87 -13.77 -7.27 3.27
C PRO A 87 -13.15 -6.86 4.62
N THR A 88 -12.34 -7.73 5.20
CA THR A 88 -11.68 -7.47 6.49
C THR A 88 -10.68 -6.32 6.39
N LEU A 89 -9.84 -6.30 5.35
CA LEU A 89 -8.87 -5.23 5.16
C LEU A 89 -9.53 -3.86 4.90
N ARG A 90 -10.60 -3.83 4.10
CA ARG A 90 -11.37 -2.59 3.87
C ARG A 90 -12.05 -2.09 5.14
N ASN A 91 -12.57 -2.99 5.97
CA ASN A 91 -13.16 -2.61 7.26
C ASN A 91 -12.13 -1.99 8.22
N MET A 92 -10.87 -2.46 8.21
CA MET A 92 -9.81 -1.84 8.99
C MET A 92 -9.57 -0.38 8.59
N VAL A 93 -9.56 -0.09 7.29
CA VAL A 93 -9.40 1.28 6.76
C VAL A 93 -10.57 2.18 7.16
N LEU A 94 -11.80 1.67 7.08
CA LEU A 94 -13.00 2.40 7.48
C LEU A 94 -13.02 2.67 8.99
N GLY A 95 -12.52 1.74 9.81
CA GLY A 95 -12.39 1.90 11.26
C GLY A 95 -11.44 3.04 11.65
N VAL A 96 -10.33 3.21 10.92
CA VAL A 96 -9.37 4.31 11.13
C VAL A 96 -10.02 5.69 10.87
N SER A 97 -11.03 5.77 10.01
CA SER A 97 -11.74 7.03 9.72
C SER A 97 -12.80 7.40 10.77
N GLN A 98 -13.13 6.49 11.70
CA GLN A 98 -14.22 6.65 12.67
C GLN A 98 -13.74 6.95 14.10
N GLU A 99 -12.45 6.80 14.39
CA GLU A 99 -11.87 7.26 15.66
C GLU A 99 -11.67 8.78 15.60
N LYS A 100 -12.61 9.49 16.23
CA LYS A 100 -12.61 10.95 16.42
C LYS A 100 -12.10 11.30 17.81
#